data_AF-A0A1Q7WBB4-F1
#
_entry.id   AF-A0A1Q7WBB4-F1
#
_cell.length_a   1.000
_cell.length_b   1.000
_cell.length_c   1.000
_cell.angle_alpha   90.00
_cell.angle_beta   90.00
_cell.angle_gamma   90.00
#
_symmetry.space_group_name_H-M   'P 1'
#
loop_
_entity.id
_entity.type
_entity.pdbx_description
1 polymer ?
#
loop_
_entity_poly.entity_id
_entity_poly.type
_entity_poly.pdbx_seq_one_letter_code
_entity_poly.pdbx_strand_id
1 'polypeptide(L)'
;MTAVEQRLGHKVKSLEQELSGAKDAVLRPMGVTVPQYTALLVINDEPGISGAELARRCLVTPQTMTTVLGNLTLKGYIERRSVPGQGRAMETTITAAGKRILAKADKEVLAVEKTLAGTMAAKEQATFAKLLDQARAPFTKEEAAPKPVKRAVRTTAKKAAKKAPAKKTAAAKAAPAKKAAAKKTVKKAAVKKATVKKTAAKKTAR
;
A
#
# COMPACT_ATOMS: atom_id res chain seq x y z
N MET A 1 31.52 22.04 13.55
CA MET A 1 30.30 21.90 12.73
C MET A 1 30.63 22.23 11.30
N THR A 2 30.12 21.46 10.34
CA THR A 2 30.29 21.73 8.90
C THR A 2 29.25 22.73 8.40
N ALA A 3 29.51 23.40 7.27
CA ALA A 3 28.54 24.28 6.61
C ALA A 3 27.25 23.56 6.16
N VAL A 4 27.28 22.22 6.09
CA VAL A 4 26.12 21.38 5.79
C VAL A 4 25.23 21.22 7.02
N GLU A 5 25.81 20.93 8.19
CA GLU A 5 25.09 20.77 9.47
C GLU A 5 24.35 22.03 9.94
N GLN A 6 24.81 23.21 9.52
CA GLN A 6 24.16 24.49 9.82
C GLN A 6 22.93 24.77 8.93
N ARG A 7 22.77 24.09 7.79
CA ARG A 7 21.61 24.30 6.90
C ARG A 7 20.35 23.71 7.51
N LEU A 8 19.30 24.52 7.65
CA LEU A 8 18.02 24.09 8.23
C LEU A 8 17.42 22.87 7.50
N GLY A 9 17.50 22.84 6.16
CA GLY A 9 17.03 21.69 5.37
C GLY A 9 17.78 20.38 5.67
N HIS A 10 19.06 20.44 6.04
CA HIS A 10 19.80 19.25 6.48
C HIS A 10 19.31 18.77 7.86
N LYS A 11 19.04 19.69 8.79
CA LYS A 11 18.48 19.35 10.12
C LYS A 11 17.11 18.67 9.99
N VAL A 12 16.23 19.20 9.13
CA VAL A 12 14.92 18.58 8.84
C VAL A 12 15.09 17.19 8.23
N LYS A 13 16.04 17.00 7.29
CA LYS A 13 16.27 15.70 6.66
C LYS A 13 16.88 14.67 7.63
N SER A 14 17.83 15.06 8.48
CA SER A 14 18.40 14.18 9.50
C SER A 14 17.31 13.69 10.46
N LEU A 15 16.49 14.61 10.99
CA LEU A 15 15.37 14.28 11.87
C LEU A 15 14.36 13.33 11.22
N GLU A 16 14.01 13.54 9.94
CA GLU A 16 13.12 12.64 9.21
C GLU A 16 13.74 11.24 9.04
N GLN A 17 15.03 11.14 8.70
CA GLN A 17 15.70 9.86 8.53
C GLN A 17 15.85 9.10 9.85
N GLU A 18 16.20 9.80 10.94
CA GLU A 18 16.33 9.22 12.28
C GLU A 18 14.97 8.72 12.80
N LEU A 19 13.92 9.54 12.67
CA LEU A 19 12.56 9.17 13.08
C LEU A 19 11.99 8.03 12.23
N SER A 20 12.21 8.06 10.92
CA SER A 20 11.78 7.00 10.00
C SER A 20 12.51 5.68 10.29
N GLY A 21 13.83 5.73 10.50
CA GLY A 21 14.64 4.57 10.88
C GLY A 21 14.24 3.95 12.23
N ALA A 22 13.94 4.78 13.23
CA ALA A 22 13.43 4.32 14.53
C ALA A 22 12.06 3.62 14.40
N LYS A 23 11.16 4.15 13.57
CA LYS A 23 9.86 3.53 13.27
C LYS A 23 10.00 2.22 12.50
N ASP A 24 10.83 2.17 11.46
CA ASP A 24 11.08 0.93 10.71
C ASP A 24 11.72 -0.14 11.62
N ALA A 25 12.59 0.23 12.56
CA ALA A 25 13.17 -0.70 13.53
C ALA A 25 12.12 -1.40 14.41
N VAL A 26 11.13 -0.66 14.94
CA VAL A 26 10.05 -1.24 15.77
C VAL A 26 8.97 -1.96 14.94
N LEU A 27 8.76 -1.57 13.68
CA LEU A 27 7.80 -2.21 12.77
C LEU A 27 8.34 -3.50 12.13
N ARG A 28 9.65 -3.63 11.96
CA ARG A 28 10.31 -4.78 11.30
C ARG A 28 9.94 -6.15 11.91
N PRO A 29 9.89 -6.37 13.25
CA PRO A 29 9.46 -7.64 13.83
C PRO A 29 8.00 -8.00 13.52
N MET A 30 7.16 -7.01 13.24
CA MET A 30 5.76 -7.20 12.85
C MET A 30 5.57 -7.43 11.34
N GLY A 31 6.65 -7.34 10.56
CA GLY A 31 6.61 -7.51 9.10
C GLY A 31 5.81 -6.42 8.38
N VAL A 32 5.72 -5.23 8.98
CA VAL A 32 5.06 -4.03 8.42
C VAL A 32 6.14 -2.98 8.15
N THR A 33 5.95 -2.15 7.12
CA THR A 33 6.83 -0.99 6.83
C THR A 33 6.15 0.31 7.24
N VAL A 34 6.88 1.41 7.47
CA VAL A 34 6.28 2.71 7.81
C VAL A 34 5.12 3.10 6.86
N PRO A 35 5.25 3.05 5.51
CA PRO A 35 4.12 3.37 4.62
C PRO A 35 2.93 2.40 4.72
N GLN A 36 3.16 1.12 5.06
CA GLN A 36 2.08 0.15 5.27
C GLN A 36 1.33 0.41 6.58
N TYR A 37 2.06 0.79 7.63
CA TYR A 37 1.49 1.22 8.91
C TYR A 37 0.63 2.48 8.74
N THR A 38 1.18 3.55 8.17
CA THR A 38 0.46 4.82 7.97
C THR A 38 -0.77 4.61 7.08
N ALA A 39 -0.69 3.77 6.05
CA ALA A 39 -1.84 3.43 5.22
C ALA A 39 -2.94 2.70 6.01
N LEU A 40 -2.59 1.75 6.88
CA LEU A 40 -3.56 1.06 7.74
C LEU A 40 -4.24 2.01 8.73
N LEU A 41 -3.48 2.93 9.33
CA LEU A 41 -4.01 3.95 10.24
C LEU A 41 -5.05 4.83 9.51
N VAL A 42 -4.68 5.40 8.37
CA VAL A 42 -5.58 6.27 7.58
C VAL A 42 -6.81 5.52 7.05
N ILE A 43 -6.69 4.25 6.63
CA ILE A 43 -7.84 3.43 6.18
C ILE A 43 -8.75 3.04 7.36
N ASN A 44 -8.22 2.89 8.57
CA ASN A 44 -9.02 2.62 9.77
C ASN A 44 -9.88 3.83 10.16
N ASP A 45 -9.31 5.03 10.05
CA ASP A 45 -9.96 6.28 10.45
C ASP A 45 -10.89 6.82 9.35
N GLU A 46 -10.54 6.64 8.07
CA GLU A 46 -11.36 7.01 6.91
C GLU A 46 -11.55 5.83 5.93
N PRO A 47 -12.48 4.90 6.22
CA PRO A 47 -12.84 3.82 5.30
C PRO A 47 -13.32 4.36 3.95
N GLY A 48 -12.91 3.73 2.85
CA GLY A 48 -13.27 4.16 1.50
C GLY A 48 -12.42 5.28 0.90
N ILE A 49 -11.41 5.79 1.63
CA ILE A 49 -10.45 6.77 1.12
C ILE A 49 -9.84 6.37 -0.23
N SER A 50 -9.76 7.31 -1.17
CA SER A 50 -9.20 7.04 -2.50
C SER A 50 -7.69 6.79 -2.44
N GLY A 51 -7.17 5.90 -3.28
CA GLY A 51 -5.73 5.59 -3.31
C GLY A 51 -4.83 6.80 -3.62
N ALA A 52 -5.34 7.82 -4.31
CA ALA A 52 -4.62 9.07 -4.57
C ALA A 52 -4.53 9.97 -3.33
N GLU A 53 -5.62 10.05 -2.55
CA GLU A 53 -5.64 10.79 -1.29
C GLU A 53 -4.82 10.07 -0.20
N LEU A 54 -4.94 8.73 -0.14
CA LEU A 54 -4.12 7.90 0.73
C LEU A 54 -2.61 8.06 0.43
N ALA A 55 -2.21 8.15 -0.84
CA ALA A 55 -0.84 8.42 -1.23
C ALA A 55 -0.33 9.76 -0.68
N ARG A 56 -1.13 10.84 -0.84
CA ARG A 56 -0.83 12.17 -0.29
C ARG A 56 -0.67 12.15 1.24
N ARG A 57 -1.61 11.55 1.97
CA ARG A 57 -1.56 11.47 3.44
C ARG A 57 -0.41 10.60 3.96
N CYS A 58 -0.06 9.54 3.24
CA CYS A 58 1.09 8.70 3.57
C CYS A 58 2.45 9.26 3.08
N LEU A 59 2.46 10.45 2.46
CA LEU A 59 3.66 11.11 1.92
C LEU A 59 4.44 10.25 0.90
N VAL A 60 3.72 9.46 0.08
CA VAL A 60 4.31 8.62 -0.97
C VAL A 60 3.72 8.90 -2.35
N THR A 61 4.40 8.45 -3.40
CA THR A 61 3.86 8.55 -4.77
C THR A 61 2.65 7.63 -4.97
N PRO A 62 1.73 7.93 -5.91
CA PRO A 62 0.60 7.05 -6.25
C PRO A 62 1.04 5.65 -6.69
N GLN A 63 2.20 5.54 -7.34
CA GLN A 63 2.83 4.27 -7.74
C GLN A 63 3.21 3.45 -6.50
N THR A 64 3.92 4.06 -5.55
CA THR A 64 4.27 3.42 -4.26
C THR A 64 3.02 3.00 -3.48
N MET A 65 1.99 3.85 -3.44
CA MET A 65 0.73 3.53 -2.75
C MET A 65 0.01 2.33 -3.40
N THR A 66 0.09 2.17 -4.72
CA THR A 66 -0.46 0.99 -5.42
C THR A 66 0.22 -0.30 -4.93
N THR A 67 1.56 -0.28 -4.78
CA THR A 67 2.33 -1.39 -4.22
C THR A 67 2.03 -1.64 -2.73
N VAL A 68 1.88 -0.57 -1.93
CA VAL A 68 1.48 -0.67 -0.50
C VAL A 68 0.12 -1.35 -0.35
N LEU A 69 -0.89 -0.89 -1.09
CA LEU A 69 -2.23 -1.49 -1.09
C LEU A 69 -2.23 -2.94 -1.57
N GLY A 70 -1.44 -3.26 -2.61
CA GLY A 70 -1.26 -4.64 -3.06
C GLY A 70 -0.71 -5.54 -1.95
N ASN A 71 0.39 -5.12 -1.31
CA ASN A 71 1.02 -5.86 -0.22
C ASN A 71 0.12 -6.02 1.02
N LEU A 72 -0.64 -4.98 1.39
CA LEU A 72 -1.62 -5.06 2.48
C LEU A 72 -2.78 -6.01 2.16
N THR A 73 -3.23 -6.06 0.90
CA THR A 73 -4.27 -7.00 0.44
C THR A 73 -3.74 -8.43 0.48
N LEU A 74 -2.51 -8.68 0.00
CA LEU A 74 -1.86 -10.00 0.04
C LEU A 74 -1.64 -10.52 1.46
N LYS A 75 -1.41 -9.63 2.43
CA LYS A 75 -1.33 -9.98 3.87
C LYS A 75 -2.69 -10.17 4.54
N GLY A 76 -3.80 -9.94 3.83
CA GLY A 76 -5.16 -10.00 4.38
C GLY A 76 -5.46 -8.90 5.39
N TYR A 77 -4.70 -7.80 5.41
CA TYR A 77 -4.90 -6.68 6.34
C TYR A 77 -5.95 -5.68 5.84
N ILE A 78 -6.18 -5.61 4.53
CA ILE A 78 -7.25 -4.81 3.92
C ILE A 78 -8.02 -5.65 2.91
N GLU A 79 -9.28 -5.28 2.70
CA GLU A 79 -10.11 -5.71 1.57
C GLU A 79 -10.34 -4.53 0.62
N ARG A 80 -10.45 -4.83 -0.67
CA ARG A 80 -10.70 -3.84 -1.72
C ARG A 80 -11.85 -4.31 -2.60
N ARG A 81 -12.94 -3.54 -2.66
CA ARG A 81 -14.18 -3.89 -3.34
C ARG A 81 -14.54 -2.85 -4.39
N SER A 82 -14.97 -3.30 -5.56
CA SER A 82 -15.55 -2.42 -6.58
C SER A 82 -16.94 -1.96 -6.13
N VAL A 83 -17.18 -0.65 -6.10
CA VAL A 83 -18.47 -0.08 -5.69
C VAL A 83 -19.41 -0.03 -6.90
N PRO A 84 -20.57 -0.71 -6.88
CA PRO A 84 -21.55 -0.62 -7.95
C PRO A 84 -21.93 0.83 -8.27
N GLY A 85 -21.88 1.21 -9.56
CA GLY A 85 -22.20 2.56 -10.03
C GLY A 85 -21.04 3.57 -10.04
N GLN A 86 -19.98 3.39 -9.24
CA GLN A 86 -18.85 4.34 -9.16
C GLN A 86 -17.69 4.06 -10.15
N GLY A 87 -17.93 3.26 -11.19
CA GLY A 87 -16.97 3.07 -12.30
C GLY A 87 -15.71 2.32 -11.89
N ARG A 88 -14.57 3.01 -11.80
CA ARG A 88 -13.27 2.42 -11.39
C ARG A 88 -12.94 2.66 -9.90
N ALA A 89 -13.83 3.30 -9.14
CA ALA A 89 -13.61 3.50 -7.71
C ALA A 89 -13.60 2.16 -6.96
N MET A 90 -12.59 1.98 -6.12
CA MET A 90 -12.41 0.80 -5.26
C MET A 90 -12.48 1.26 -3.81
N GLU A 91 -13.52 0.85 -3.10
CA GLU A 91 -13.62 1.03 -1.66
C GLU A 91 -12.56 0.16 -0.99
N THR A 92 -11.81 0.74 -0.05
CA THR A 92 -10.76 0.05 0.70
C THR A 92 -11.14 0.07 2.17
N THR A 93 -11.17 -1.11 2.79
CA THR A 93 -11.57 -1.31 4.19
C THR A 93 -10.53 -2.14 4.93
N ILE A 94 -10.34 -1.88 6.22
CA ILE A 94 -9.41 -2.63 7.07
C ILE A 94 -10.09 -3.90 7.62
N THR A 95 -9.41 -5.04 7.56
CA THR A 95 -9.94 -6.32 8.07
C THR A 95 -9.76 -6.43 9.59
N ALA A 96 -10.36 -7.45 10.21
CA ALA A 96 -10.09 -7.79 11.60
C ALA A 96 -8.60 -8.13 11.86
N ALA A 97 -7.90 -8.73 10.88
CA ALA A 97 -6.46 -8.96 10.96
C ALA A 97 -5.68 -7.64 10.85
N GLY A 98 -6.10 -6.75 9.93
CA GLY A 98 -5.57 -5.39 9.80
C GLY A 98 -5.66 -4.58 11.10
N LYS A 99 -6.83 -4.56 11.75
CA LYS A 99 -7.01 -3.86 13.03
C LYS A 99 -6.10 -4.42 14.14
N ARG A 100 -5.93 -5.74 14.20
CA ARG A 100 -5.04 -6.40 15.18
C ARG A 100 -3.56 -6.08 14.99
N ILE A 101 -3.09 -5.99 13.74
CA ILE A 101 -1.69 -5.61 13.47
C ILE A 101 -1.49 -4.10 13.64
N LEU A 102 -2.48 -3.28 13.24
CA LEU A 102 -2.47 -1.83 13.46
C LEU A 102 -2.35 -1.49 14.95
N ALA A 103 -3.18 -2.07 15.82
CA ALA A 103 -3.13 -1.79 17.26
C ALA A 103 -1.78 -2.17 17.92
N LYS A 104 -1.08 -3.19 17.39
CA LYS A 104 0.28 -3.54 17.83
C LYS A 104 1.32 -2.55 17.30
N ALA A 105 1.24 -2.21 16.02
CA ALA A 105 2.15 -1.28 15.36
C ALA A 105 2.05 0.14 15.94
N ASP A 106 0.83 0.64 16.14
CA ASP A 106 0.52 1.95 16.70
C ASP A 106 1.12 2.12 18.10
N LYS A 107 0.95 1.13 19.00
CA LYS A 107 1.55 1.16 20.34
C LYS A 107 3.06 1.38 20.31
N GLU A 108 3.79 0.67 19.44
CA GLU A 108 5.25 0.75 19.36
C GLU A 108 5.71 2.03 18.62
N VAL A 109 4.99 2.45 17.57
CA VAL A 109 5.28 3.72 16.87
C VAL A 109 5.01 4.93 17.77
N LEU A 110 3.93 4.92 18.56
CA LEU A 110 3.64 5.96 19.55
C LEU A 110 4.70 6.04 20.66
N ALA A 111 5.43 4.96 20.97
CA ALA A 111 6.58 5.02 21.88
C ALA A 111 7.76 5.77 21.26
N VAL A 112 7.99 5.60 19.94
CA VAL A 112 8.99 6.37 19.19
C VAL A 112 8.60 7.85 19.12
N GLU A 113 7.35 8.17 18.77
CA GLU A 113 6.84 9.55 18.72
C GLU A 113 6.90 10.25 20.10
N LYS A 114 6.59 9.51 21.18
CA LYS A 114 6.73 10.00 22.56
C LYS A 114 8.18 10.27 22.95
N THR A 115 9.15 9.57 22.36
CA THR A 115 10.57 9.87 22.58
C THR A 115 10.91 11.25 22.01
N LEU A 116 10.45 11.56 20.80
CA LEU A 116 10.62 12.89 20.20
C LEU A 116 9.91 13.97 21.03
N ALA A 117 8.61 13.79 21.31
CA ALA A 117 7.83 14.74 22.08
C ALA A 117 8.41 14.97 23.50
N GLY A 118 8.91 13.91 24.15
CA GLY A 118 9.50 13.96 25.49
C GLY A 118 10.80 14.76 25.60
N THR A 119 11.43 15.15 24.48
CA THR A 119 12.58 16.07 24.49
C THR A 119 12.21 17.54 24.68
N MET A 120 10.92 17.89 24.63
CA MET A 120 10.44 19.28 24.62
C MET A 120 9.21 19.46 25.51
N ALA A 121 9.05 20.62 26.13
CA ALA A 121 7.82 20.97 26.84
C ALA A 121 6.63 21.13 25.87
N ALA A 122 5.39 20.90 26.32
CA ALA A 122 4.20 20.95 25.45
C ALA A 122 4.04 22.29 24.67
N LYS A 123 4.45 23.42 25.26
CA LYS A 123 4.46 24.73 24.59
C LYS A 123 5.51 24.80 23.46
N GLU A 124 6.66 24.16 23.65
CA GLU A 124 7.72 24.07 22.64
C GLU A 124 7.31 23.12 21.51
N GLN A 125 6.66 21.98 21.82
CA GLN A 125 6.08 21.08 20.82
C GLN A 125 5.08 21.82 19.91
N ALA A 126 4.15 22.58 20.49
CA ALA A 126 3.19 23.39 19.73
C ALA A 126 3.88 24.48 18.88
N THR A 127 4.96 25.08 19.41
CA THR A 127 5.77 26.07 18.67
C THR A 127 6.52 25.41 17.51
N PHE A 128 7.08 24.22 17.72
CA PHE A 128 7.81 23.44 16.73
C PHE A 128 6.90 22.99 15.59
N ALA A 129 5.72 22.46 15.90
CA ALA A 129 4.70 22.13 14.90
C ALA A 129 4.33 23.35 14.02
N LYS A 130 4.03 24.49 14.65
CA LYS A 130 3.75 25.74 13.94
C LYS A 130 4.91 26.18 13.02
N LEU A 131 6.15 26.07 13.47
CA LEU A 131 7.34 26.40 12.67
C LEU A 131 7.53 25.45 11.49
N LEU A 132 7.23 24.16 11.65
CA LEU A 132 7.25 23.18 10.56
C LEU A 132 6.18 23.47 9.50
N ASP A 133 4.95 23.81 9.92
CA ASP A 133 3.88 24.20 8.99
C ASP A 133 4.22 25.49 8.23
N GLN A 134 4.79 26.48 8.91
CA GLN A 134 5.31 27.71 8.27
C GLN A 134 6.44 27.41 7.28
N ALA A 135 7.37 26.53 7.64
CA ALA A 135 8.46 26.11 6.75
C ALA A 135 7.98 25.29 5.54
N ARG A 136 6.82 24.63 5.64
CA ARG A 136 6.19 23.85 4.56
C ARG A 136 5.47 24.72 3.54
N ALA A 137 4.86 25.83 3.97
CA ALA A 137 4.01 26.68 3.14
C ALA A 137 4.61 27.11 1.78
N PRO A 138 5.91 27.47 1.64
CA PRO A 138 6.50 27.84 0.35
C PRO A 138 6.58 26.68 -0.66
N PHE A 139 6.58 25.43 -0.19
CA PHE A 139 6.72 24.22 -1.01
C PHE A 139 5.37 23.59 -1.35
N THR A 140 4.36 23.78 -0.49
CA THR A 140 2.97 23.47 -0.80
C THR A 140 2.35 24.56 -1.66
N LYS A 141 2.85 24.71 -2.90
CA LYS A 141 2.00 25.29 -3.94
C LYS A 141 0.74 24.43 -4.02
N GLU A 142 -0.41 25.10 -4.02
CA GLU A 142 -1.71 24.47 -4.06
C GLU A 142 -1.92 23.74 -5.40
N GLU A 143 -1.43 22.51 -5.50
CA GLU A 143 -1.91 21.56 -6.50
C GLU A 143 -3.33 21.19 -6.07
N ALA A 144 -4.26 22.06 -6.50
CA ALA A 144 -5.66 22.01 -6.17
C ALA A 144 -6.19 20.59 -6.29
N ALA A 145 -6.94 20.15 -5.27
CA ALA A 145 -7.66 18.89 -5.32
C ALA A 145 -8.36 18.76 -6.68
N PRO A 146 -8.29 17.58 -7.35
CA PRO A 146 -8.87 17.42 -8.67
C PRO A 146 -10.34 17.80 -8.61
N LYS A 147 -10.68 18.96 -9.20
CA LYS A 147 -12.01 19.56 -9.13
C LYS A 147 -13.03 18.48 -9.51
N PRO A 148 -14.16 18.34 -8.77
CA PRO A 148 -15.11 17.27 -9.01
C PRO A 148 -15.53 17.31 -10.48
N VAL A 149 -15.09 16.30 -11.24
CA VAL A 149 -15.33 16.25 -12.69
C VAL A 149 -16.83 16.11 -12.85
N LYS A 150 -17.51 17.20 -13.22
CA LYS A 150 -18.93 17.21 -13.55
C LYS A 150 -19.13 16.19 -14.67
N ARG A 151 -19.58 14.99 -14.31
CA ARG A 151 -19.73 13.85 -15.22
C ARG A 151 -20.92 14.13 -16.12
N ALA A 152 -20.68 14.86 -17.20
CA ALA A 152 -21.69 15.18 -18.20
C ALA A 152 -22.36 13.88 -18.67
N VAL A 153 -23.66 13.77 -18.41
CA VAL A 153 -24.46 12.61 -18.81
C VAL A 153 -24.56 12.65 -20.33
N ARG A 154 -23.77 11.82 -21.02
CA ARG A 154 -23.87 11.67 -22.47
C ARG A 154 -25.10 10.83 -22.82
N THR A 155 -26.25 11.49 -22.89
CA THR A 155 -27.53 10.91 -23.33
C THR A 155 -27.43 10.47 -24.79
N THR A 156 -27.31 9.17 -25.03
CA THR A 156 -27.37 8.59 -26.38
C THR A 156 -28.83 8.31 -26.77
N ALA A 157 -29.45 9.22 -27.51
CA ALA A 157 -30.83 9.08 -28.00
C ALA A 157 -31.00 9.49 -29.49
N LYS A 158 -30.57 8.59 -30.39
CA LYS A 158 -31.24 8.14 -31.64
C LYS A 158 -32.07 9.13 -32.51
N LYS A 159 -31.58 9.41 -33.74
CA LYS A 159 -32.31 9.43 -35.05
C LYS A 159 -31.25 9.52 -36.18
N ALA A 160 -31.07 8.59 -37.13
CA ALA A 160 -31.90 8.15 -38.26
C ALA A 160 -32.29 9.29 -39.25
N ALA A 161 -32.18 9.19 -40.59
CA ALA A 161 -31.57 8.20 -41.50
C ALA A 161 -31.51 8.72 -42.97
N LYS A 162 -30.54 8.25 -43.78
CA LYS A 162 -30.49 8.21 -45.28
C LYS A 162 -29.08 7.75 -45.70
N LYS A 163 -28.77 7.06 -46.81
CA LYS A 163 -29.48 6.13 -47.72
C LYS A 163 -28.36 5.42 -48.53
N ALA A 164 -28.43 4.10 -48.74
CA ALA A 164 -27.42 3.31 -49.47
C ALA A 164 -27.67 3.35 -51.02
N PRO A 165 -27.05 2.52 -51.90
CA PRO A 165 -25.98 1.53 -51.73
C PRO A 165 -24.92 1.42 -52.88
N ALA A 166 -23.80 0.70 -52.64
CA ALA A 166 -23.09 -0.13 -53.64
C ALA A 166 -21.95 -0.97 -52.97
N LYS A 167 -21.46 -2.13 -53.46
CA LYS A 167 -22.05 -3.26 -54.24
C LYS A 167 -20.98 -4.39 -54.37
N LYS A 168 -21.19 -5.59 -53.79
CA LYS A 168 -20.47 -6.89 -54.02
C LYS A 168 -18.91 -6.85 -53.80
N THR A 169 -18.15 -7.90 -53.45
CA THR A 169 -18.20 -9.39 -53.48
C THR A 169 -17.55 -9.93 -52.17
N ALA A 170 -18.00 -11.01 -51.49
CA ALA A 170 -18.18 -12.43 -51.86
C ALA A 170 -16.88 -13.29 -51.81
N ALA A 171 -17.02 -14.53 -51.28
CA ALA A 171 -16.02 -15.58 -50.96
C ALA A 171 -15.34 -15.46 -49.56
N ALA A 172 -15.41 -16.42 -48.59
CA ALA A 172 -15.31 -17.90 -48.59
C ALA A 172 -13.85 -18.39 -48.76
N LYS A 173 -13.28 -19.40 -48.06
CA LYS A 173 -13.72 -20.36 -47.00
C LYS A 173 -12.44 -21.05 -46.42
N ALA A 174 -12.61 -21.85 -45.35
CA ALA A 174 -11.77 -23.01 -44.96
C ALA A 174 -10.56 -22.83 -44.01
N ALA A 175 -10.62 -23.57 -42.90
CA ALA A 175 -9.46 -24.24 -42.27
C ALA A 175 -9.32 -25.66 -42.90
N PRO A 176 -8.23 -26.44 -42.67
CA PRO A 176 -8.09 -27.17 -41.40
C PRO A 176 -6.65 -27.45 -40.89
N ALA A 177 -6.59 -28.00 -39.68
CA ALA A 177 -5.43 -28.36 -38.86
C ALA A 177 -4.49 -29.47 -39.38
N LYS A 178 -3.31 -29.63 -38.72
CA LYS A 178 -2.91 -30.89 -38.02
C LYS A 178 -1.58 -30.82 -37.22
N LYS A 179 -1.60 -31.44 -36.02
CA LYS A 179 -0.53 -32.24 -35.33
C LYS A 179 0.83 -31.57 -35.01
N ALA A 180 1.55 -31.85 -33.92
CA ALA A 180 1.36 -32.64 -32.67
C ALA A 180 2.42 -32.12 -31.62
N ALA A 181 2.75 -32.70 -30.44
CA ALA A 181 2.44 -33.98 -29.79
C ALA A 181 2.58 -33.95 -28.23
N ALA A 182 2.30 -35.10 -27.60
CA ALA A 182 2.94 -35.79 -26.45
C ALA A 182 3.93 -35.04 -25.48
N LYS A 183 4.07 -35.41 -24.20
CA LYS A 183 3.40 -36.44 -23.36
C LYS A 183 3.50 -36.13 -21.85
N LYS A 184 2.44 -36.46 -21.14
CA LYS A 184 2.25 -36.60 -19.68
C LYS A 184 3.28 -37.50 -18.98
N THR A 185 3.81 -37.07 -17.82
CA THR A 185 4.05 -37.98 -16.67
C THR A 185 4.12 -37.25 -15.33
N VAL A 186 3.12 -37.50 -14.47
CA VAL A 186 3.25 -37.39 -13.01
C VAL A 186 3.76 -38.73 -12.51
N LYS A 187 4.79 -38.77 -11.65
CA LYS A 187 5.07 -39.97 -10.84
C LYS A 187 5.44 -39.62 -9.40
N LYS A 188 4.72 -40.26 -8.49
CA LYS A 188 4.83 -40.22 -7.03
C LYS A 188 5.69 -41.40 -6.56
N ALA A 189 6.21 -41.30 -5.34
CA ALA A 189 6.83 -42.35 -4.52
C ALA A 189 8.36 -42.55 -4.62
N ALA A 190 9.02 -42.26 -3.49
CA ALA A 190 10.08 -43.07 -2.90
C ALA A 190 9.90 -43.05 -1.37
N VAL A 191 10.04 -44.20 -0.70
CA VAL A 191 9.75 -44.40 0.72
C VAL A 191 10.86 -45.24 1.36
N LYS A 192 11.33 -44.82 2.55
CA LYS A 192 12.10 -45.57 3.59
C LYS A 192 13.34 -46.40 3.19
N LYS A 193 14.48 -46.02 3.78
CA LYS A 193 15.25 -46.81 4.78
C LYS A 193 15.59 -45.81 5.92
N ALA A 194 15.38 -46.07 7.22
CA ALA A 194 15.89 -47.14 8.10
C ALA A 194 17.44 -47.01 8.29
N THR A 195 18.04 -47.00 9.50
CA THR A 195 17.56 -47.32 10.86
C THR A 195 18.55 -46.82 11.95
N VAL A 196 18.12 -46.69 13.22
CA VAL A 196 18.95 -46.69 14.48
C VAL A 196 19.97 -45.50 14.62
N LYS A 197 19.97 -44.69 15.70
CA LYS A 197 20.26 -45.11 17.09
C LYS A 197 19.48 -44.34 18.16
N LYS A 198 19.10 -45.09 19.20
CA LYS A 198 18.24 -44.74 20.32
C LYS A 198 19.10 -44.44 21.57
N THR A 199 18.63 -43.55 22.45
CA THR A 199 18.92 -43.46 23.91
C THR A 199 20.37 -43.44 24.43
N ALA A 200 20.75 -42.30 25.03
CA ALA A 200 21.34 -42.21 26.37
C ALA A 200 20.84 -40.88 26.97
N ALA A 201 19.93 -40.87 27.95
CA ALA A 201 20.14 -41.13 29.39
C ALA A 201 20.12 -39.81 30.20
N LYS A 202 18.91 -39.32 30.48
CA LYS A 202 18.66 -38.47 31.66
C LYS A 202 18.78 -39.36 32.90
N LYS A 203 19.71 -39.07 33.82
CA LYS A 203 19.70 -39.34 35.29
C LYS A 203 21.07 -39.71 35.88
N THR A 204 21.80 -38.69 36.35
CA THR A 204 22.59 -38.62 37.61
C THR A 204 22.96 -37.14 37.76
N ALA A 205 22.35 -36.31 38.60
CA ALA A 205 22.05 -36.39 40.03
C ALA A 205 23.25 -35.96 40.92
N ARG A 206 23.03 -34.81 41.57
CA ARG A 206 23.64 -34.32 42.81
C ARG A 206 25.06 -33.75 42.73
#